data_AF-A0A7W1WPV4-F1
#
_entry.id   AF-A0A7W1WPV4-F1
#
_cell.length_a   1.000
_cell.length_b   1.000
_cell.length_c   1.000
_cell.angle_alpha   90.00
_cell.angle_beta   90.00
_cell.angle_gamma   90.00
#
_symmetry.space_group_name_H-M   'P 1'
#
loop_
_entity.id
_entity.type
_entity.pdbx_description
1 polymer ?
#
loop_
_entity_poly.entity_id
_entity_poly.type
_entity_poly.pdbx_seq_one_letter_code
_entity_poly.pdbx_strand_id
1 'polypeptide(L)'
;MRKFLPLAMILTLVFTMLLFGTPAGAAEKETTLYNLTSVCRPDDKTVQLRITNDSDQDENYTLSWKGGSEKFEGIVKAHGKAVQNVPWTSANDTWILDIAGQQVTTEVGDKPKCDPEVPAPALTVTGDGKGNVFASITNAKEAKGTWTYLIEDYPPIVHMGVEGLKDEANFEHYLSPMIPSGMYKVTVIFEGVADGKAVKLTRTISLKVEVQPHQYKMAYQYKFEDCKHKIVGQVLGAKEISTWWEIEILKQDGTRAAYKDQMGSRSTLFSAEFDVLPAGTYTVSVALVPDSTYIDGKPGFAAATFPLEVTEEQVKACKSSTPQPPSSGNQNIGGRLPDTSTAYPVAAATGVAVLLAGVTLLVVRRFS
;
A
#
# COMPACT_ATOMS: atom_id res chain seq x y z
N MET A 1 -20.26 20.44 -54.38
CA MET A 1 -21.39 19.66 -54.96
C MET A 1 -22.42 19.51 -53.85
N ARG A 2 -23.51 20.31 -53.85
CA ARG A 2 -24.88 19.90 -54.25
C ARG A 2 -25.23 18.51 -53.64
N LYS A 3 -26.24 18.37 -52.76
CA LYS A 3 -27.65 18.69 -53.03
C LYS A 3 -28.43 19.01 -51.74
N PHE A 4 -29.16 20.13 -51.83
CA PHE A 4 -30.43 20.38 -51.16
C PHE A 4 -31.47 19.34 -51.58
N LEU A 5 -32.41 19.02 -50.69
CA LEU A 5 -33.77 18.65 -51.06
C LEU A 5 -34.77 19.32 -50.10
N PRO A 6 -35.63 20.21 -50.61
CA PRO A 6 -36.88 20.66 -49.98
C PRO A 6 -38.10 20.02 -50.67
N LEU A 7 -39.25 20.04 -49.99
CA LEU A 7 -40.67 20.02 -50.45
C LEU A 7 -41.50 19.23 -49.41
N ALA A 8 -42.45 19.78 -48.65
CA ALA A 8 -43.69 20.52 -48.98
C ALA A 8 -44.90 19.61 -49.31
N MET A 9 -45.93 19.67 -48.46
CA MET A 9 -47.38 19.55 -48.75
C MET A 9 -48.12 19.61 -47.40
N ILE A 10 -48.81 20.69 -47.01
CA ILE A 10 -50.10 21.25 -47.47
C ILE A 10 -51.30 20.31 -47.22
N LEU A 11 -52.39 20.92 -46.71
CA LEU A 11 -53.82 20.52 -46.71
C LEU A 11 -54.29 19.74 -45.46
N THR A 12 -55.44 19.96 -44.78
CA THR A 12 -56.53 20.96 -44.78
C THR A 12 -57.58 20.49 -43.75
N LEU A 13 -58.25 21.45 -43.07
CA LEU A 13 -59.54 21.38 -42.34
C LEU A 13 -59.78 20.25 -41.29
N VAL A 14 -60.33 20.61 -40.12
CA VAL A 14 -61.79 20.66 -39.86
C VAL A 14 -62.00 21.24 -38.47
N PHE A 15 -62.78 22.31 -38.44
CA PHE A 15 -63.35 22.95 -37.27
C PHE A 15 -64.37 22.01 -36.62
N THR A 16 -64.06 21.45 -35.45
CA THR A 16 -65.07 20.79 -34.60
C THR A 16 -65.00 21.45 -33.23
N MET A 17 -65.85 22.44 -33.02
CA MET A 17 -66.19 22.93 -31.68
C MET A 17 -66.87 21.79 -30.93
N LEU A 18 -66.11 21.08 -30.11
CA LEU A 18 -66.64 20.21 -29.07
C LEU A 18 -66.62 20.99 -27.75
N LEU A 19 -67.83 21.34 -27.32
CA LEU A 19 -68.17 21.76 -25.96
C LEU A 19 -67.86 20.60 -25.00
N PHE A 20 -66.60 20.45 -24.59
CA PHE A 20 -66.25 19.67 -23.41
C PHE A 20 -66.13 20.63 -22.23
N GLY A 21 -67.06 20.51 -21.28
CA GLY A 21 -66.95 21.19 -20.00
C GLY A 21 -65.61 20.85 -19.37
N THR A 22 -64.81 21.88 -19.12
CA THR A 22 -63.59 21.80 -18.31
C THR A 22 -63.94 21.16 -16.97
N PRO A 23 -63.39 19.97 -16.63
CA PRO A 23 -63.53 19.44 -15.29
C PRO A 23 -62.93 20.47 -14.33
N ALA A 24 -63.67 20.77 -13.25
CA ALA A 24 -63.23 21.66 -12.19
C ALA A 24 -61.77 21.32 -11.84
N GLY A 25 -60.87 22.27 -12.09
CA GLY A 25 -59.43 22.07 -11.97
C GLY A 25 -59.11 21.49 -10.60
N ALA A 26 -58.49 20.31 -10.59
CA ALA A 26 -57.79 19.85 -9.40
C ALA A 26 -56.76 20.93 -9.07
N ALA A 27 -56.93 21.59 -7.92
CA ALA A 27 -55.98 22.57 -7.45
C ALA A 27 -54.59 21.91 -7.47
N GLU A 28 -53.73 22.39 -8.36
CA GLU A 28 -52.36 21.94 -8.46
C GLU A 28 -51.70 22.26 -7.12
N LYS A 29 -51.34 21.21 -6.37
CA LYS A 29 -50.74 21.35 -5.05
C LYS A 29 -49.37 21.99 -5.27
N GLU A 30 -49.27 23.30 -5.03
CA GLU A 30 -48.00 24.02 -5.08
C GLU A 30 -46.97 23.27 -4.24
N THR A 31 -45.95 22.76 -4.92
CA THR A 31 -44.86 22.03 -4.27
C THR A 31 -43.93 23.09 -3.68
N THR A 32 -43.91 23.21 -2.36
CA THR A 32 -43.02 24.15 -1.66
C THR A 32 -41.57 23.72 -1.88
N LEU A 33 -40.75 24.60 -2.46
CA LEU A 33 -39.33 24.34 -2.74
C LEU A 33 -38.44 24.34 -1.48
N TYR A 34 -38.98 24.84 -0.36
CA TYR A 34 -38.26 24.94 0.90
C TYR A 34 -39.05 24.24 1.99
N ASN A 35 -38.35 23.58 2.91
CA ASN A 35 -38.96 22.94 4.05
C ASN A 35 -38.12 23.16 5.32
N LEU A 36 -38.81 23.34 6.44
CA LEU A 36 -38.23 23.51 7.76
C LEU A 36 -38.75 22.40 8.65
N THR A 37 -37.85 21.60 9.21
CA THR A 37 -38.21 20.47 10.07
C THR A 37 -37.40 20.46 11.35
N SER A 38 -38.04 20.12 12.46
CA SER A 38 -37.37 19.88 13.74
C SER A 38 -36.90 18.43 13.82
N VAL A 39 -35.60 18.22 14.10
CA VAL A 39 -34.92 16.91 13.98
C VAL A 39 -34.80 16.22 15.34
N CYS A 40 -33.97 16.78 16.23
CA CYS A 40 -33.61 16.19 17.52
C CYS A 40 -33.04 17.25 18.47
N ARG A 41 -32.83 16.92 19.74
CA ARG A 41 -32.25 17.81 20.76
C ARG A 41 -30.77 17.50 21.03
N PRO A 42 -29.81 18.35 20.61
CA PRO A 42 -28.40 18.14 20.89
C PRO A 42 -28.11 18.14 22.40
N ASP A 43 -28.83 18.97 23.14
CA ASP A 43 -28.77 19.12 24.59
C ASP A 43 -30.16 19.48 25.15
N ASP A 44 -30.25 19.75 26.46
CA ASP A 44 -31.54 20.01 27.12
C ASP A 44 -32.10 21.44 26.89
N LYS A 45 -31.36 22.31 26.20
CA LYS A 45 -31.70 23.73 25.96
C LYS A 45 -31.77 24.11 24.48
N THR A 46 -31.40 23.20 23.59
CA THR A 46 -31.40 23.46 22.15
C THR A 46 -32.13 22.37 21.38
N VAL A 47 -32.65 22.75 20.21
CA VAL A 47 -33.17 21.82 19.22
C VAL A 47 -32.50 22.08 17.88
N GLN A 48 -32.27 21.00 17.14
CA GLN A 48 -31.72 21.05 15.80
C GLN A 48 -32.85 21.17 14.78
N LEU A 49 -32.84 22.27 14.02
CA LEU A 49 -33.72 22.49 12.88
C LEU A 49 -32.96 22.19 11.58
N ARG A 50 -33.63 21.55 10.62
CA ARG A 50 -33.13 21.26 9.28
C ARG A 50 -33.93 22.04 8.25
N ILE A 51 -33.20 22.78 7.43
CA ILE A 51 -33.70 23.51 6.28
C ILE A 51 -33.30 22.72 5.03
N THR A 52 -34.25 22.38 4.16
CA THR A 52 -33.98 21.82 2.82
C THR A 52 -34.33 22.85 1.77
N ASN A 53 -33.49 22.93 0.75
CA ASN A 53 -33.67 23.77 -0.42
C ASN A 53 -33.68 22.88 -1.66
N ASP A 54 -34.85 22.66 -2.25
CA ASP A 54 -35.04 21.85 -3.46
C ASP A 54 -35.01 22.71 -4.74
N SER A 55 -34.60 23.99 -4.63
CA SER A 55 -34.39 24.88 -5.77
C SER A 55 -32.98 24.75 -6.38
N ASP A 56 -32.82 25.27 -7.59
CA ASP A 56 -31.55 25.30 -8.32
C ASP A 56 -30.59 26.43 -7.88
N GLN A 57 -30.96 27.23 -6.86
CA GLN A 57 -30.18 28.39 -6.43
C GLN A 57 -29.75 28.28 -4.97
N ASP A 58 -28.58 28.82 -4.65
CA ASP A 58 -28.19 29.06 -3.27
C ASP A 58 -29.05 30.20 -2.72
N GLU A 59 -29.66 30.00 -1.56
CA GLU A 59 -30.61 30.96 -1.00
C GLU A 59 -30.18 31.42 0.39
N ASN A 60 -30.26 32.74 0.59
CA ASN A 60 -30.11 33.32 1.92
C ASN A 60 -31.40 33.07 2.70
N TYR A 61 -31.28 32.77 3.99
CA TYR A 61 -32.43 32.59 4.85
C TYR A 61 -32.30 33.36 6.16
N THR A 62 -33.45 33.68 6.75
CA THR A 62 -33.58 34.15 8.13
C THR A 62 -34.50 33.21 8.88
N LEU A 63 -34.05 32.74 10.05
CA LEU A 63 -34.81 31.89 10.95
C LEU A 63 -35.12 32.67 12.22
N SER A 64 -36.39 32.76 12.62
CA SER A 64 -36.83 33.59 13.75
C SER A 64 -37.81 32.86 14.66
N TRP A 65 -37.74 33.13 15.96
CA TRP A 65 -38.64 32.53 16.94
C TRP A 65 -39.96 33.30 17.03
N LYS A 66 -41.10 32.60 16.91
CA LYS A 66 -42.43 33.21 16.99
C LYS A 66 -42.73 33.64 18.42
N GLY A 67 -42.60 34.94 18.69
CA GLY A 67 -42.85 35.54 19.99
C GLY A 67 -41.60 36.00 20.75
N GLY A 68 -40.41 35.85 20.17
CA GLY A 68 -39.15 36.32 20.74
C GLY A 68 -38.34 37.22 19.80
N SER A 69 -37.16 37.63 20.27
CA SER A 69 -36.20 38.47 19.52
C SER A 69 -35.07 37.67 18.85
N GLU A 70 -35.02 36.36 19.07
CA GLU A 70 -33.96 35.49 18.55
C GLU A 70 -34.08 35.31 17.04
N LYS A 71 -32.95 35.49 16.34
CA LYS A 71 -32.84 35.35 14.89
C LYS A 71 -31.50 34.73 14.51
N PHE A 72 -31.52 33.92 13.45
CA PHE A 72 -30.35 33.34 12.82
C PHE A 72 -30.40 33.60 11.33
N GLU A 73 -29.25 33.88 10.71
CA GLU A 73 -29.13 34.11 9.28
C GLU A 73 -28.11 33.12 8.70
N GLY A 74 -28.33 32.69 7.47
CA GLY A 74 -27.43 31.75 6.81
C GLY A 74 -27.72 31.60 5.33
N ILE A 75 -27.01 30.66 4.71
CA ILE A 75 -27.17 30.30 3.29
C ILE A 75 -27.42 28.80 3.22
N VAL A 76 -28.45 28.39 2.50
CA VAL A 76 -28.69 26.98 2.17
C VAL A 76 -28.38 26.77 0.68
N LYS A 77 -27.49 25.83 0.39
CA LYS A 77 -27.05 25.54 -0.98
C LYS A 77 -28.18 24.98 -1.84
N ALA A 78 -28.11 25.22 -3.16
CA ALA A 78 -29.01 24.59 -4.14
C ALA A 78 -29.04 23.07 -3.95
N HIS A 79 -30.23 22.46 -3.96
CA HIS A 79 -30.46 21.03 -3.66
C HIS A 79 -29.81 20.56 -2.34
N GLY A 80 -29.64 21.49 -1.40
CA GLY A 80 -28.83 21.33 -0.21
C GLY A 80 -29.63 21.23 1.08
N LYS A 81 -28.88 21.02 2.17
CA LYS A 81 -29.41 20.99 3.54
C LYS A 81 -28.57 21.90 4.42
N ALA A 82 -29.24 22.71 5.23
CA ALA A 82 -28.62 23.46 6.32
C ALA A 82 -29.18 22.96 7.65
N VAL A 83 -28.34 22.97 8.68
CA VAL A 83 -28.68 22.51 10.02
C VAL A 83 -28.36 23.63 11.00
N GLN A 84 -29.34 24.03 11.80
CA GLN A 84 -29.21 25.11 12.77
C GLN A 84 -29.66 24.61 14.14
N ASN A 85 -28.78 24.73 15.14
CA ASN A 85 -29.17 24.56 16.53
C ASN A 85 -29.77 25.89 17.01
N VAL A 86 -30.98 25.83 17.55
CA VAL A 86 -31.71 26.98 18.07
C VAL A 86 -32.12 26.75 19.52
N PRO A 87 -32.34 27.81 20.31
CA PRO A 87 -32.85 27.69 21.67
C PRO A 87 -34.20 26.98 21.70
N TRP A 88 -34.40 26.19 22.76
CA TRP A 88 -35.60 25.41 22.98
C TRP A 88 -36.02 25.54 24.44
N THR A 89 -37.25 26.03 24.64
CA THR A 89 -37.87 26.20 25.96
C THR A 89 -39.07 25.30 26.15
N SER A 90 -39.82 25.01 25.07
CA SER A 90 -40.99 24.15 25.12
C SER A 90 -41.27 23.46 23.77
N ALA A 91 -42.01 22.34 23.81
CA ALA A 91 -42.49 21.66 22.60
C ALA A 91 -43.37 22.54 21.69
N ASN A 92 -43.99 23.59 22.25
CA ASN A 92 -44.87 24.50 21.52
C ASN A 92 -44.11 25.66 20.86
N ASP A 93 -42.79 25.73 21.03
CA ASP A 93 -41.98 26.77 20.40
C ASP A 93 -42.13 26.65 18.88
N THR A 94 -42.39 27.77 18.21
CA THR A 94 -42.58 27.82 16.76
C THR A 94 -41.48 28.65 16.13
N TRP A 95 -40.84 28.12 15.09
CA TRP A 95 -39.84 28.83 14.30
C TRP A 95 -40.37 29.15 12.91
N ILE A 96 -39.98 30.32 12.41
CA ILE A 96 -40.37 30.86 11.11
C ILE A 96 -39.11 31.00 10.27
N LEU A 97 -39.06 30.28 9.15
CA LEU A 97 -38.05 30.41 8.10
C LEU A 97 -38.56 31.39 7.04
N ASP A 98 -37.82 32.47 6.80
CA ASP A 98 -38.01 33.38 5.68
C ASP A 98 -36.89 33.12 4.65
N ILE A 99 -37.27 32.72 3.44
CA ILE A 99 -36.35 32.30 2.37
C ILE A 99 -36.98 32.58 1.01
N ALA A 100 -36.27 33.31 0.13
CA ALA A 100 -36.77 33.73 -1.18
C ALA A 100 -38.17 34.39 -1.15
N GLY A 101 -38.48 35.11 -0.07
CA GLY A 101 -39.80 35.75 0.15
C GLY A 101 -40.92 34.79 0.55
N GLN A 102 -40.63 33.51 0.79
CA GLN A 102 -41.56 32.52 1.33
C GLN A 102 -41.36 32.38 2.83
N GLN A 103 -42.47 32.20 3.57
CA GLN A 103 -42.44 31.89 4.99
C GLN A 103 -42.89 30.46 5.24
N VAL A 104 -42.02 29.67 5.87
CA VAL A 104 -42.30 28.29 6.30
C VAL A 104 -42.25 28.25 7.82
N THR A 105 -43.30 27.72 8.45
CA THR A 105 -43.36 27.62 9.92
C THR A 105 -43.29 26.17 10.37
N THR A 106 -42.56 25.91 11.46
CA THR A 106 -42.56 24.60 12.13
C THR A 106 -42.71 24.79 13.64
N GLU A 107 -43.56 23.97 14.25
CA GLU A 107 -43.51 23.72 15.69
C GLU A 107 -42.34 22.77 15.99
N VAL A 108 -41.68 22.98 17.13
CA VAL A 108 -40.52 22.17 17.53
C VAL A 108 -40.95 20.76 17.91
N GLY A 109 -42.03 20.63 18.70
CA GLY A 109 -42.53 19.38 19.26
C GLY A 109 -41.63 18.75 20.34
N ASP A 110 -42.09 17.64 20.92
CA ASP A 110 -41.28 16.83 21.84
C ASP A 110 -40.30 15.95 21.06
N LYS A 111 -39.10 16.48 20.79
CA LYS A 111 -38.07 15.75 20.04
C LYS A 111 -37.21 14.87 20.94
N PRO A 112 -36.76 13.69 20.47
CA PRO A 112 -35.78 12.89 21.19
C PRO A 112 -34.43 13.62 21.26
N LYS A 113 -33.55 13.20 22.18
CA LYS A 113 -32.14 13.64 22.15
C LYS A 113 -31.51 13.19 20.84
N CYS A 114 -30.65 14.02 20.25
CA CYS A 114 -29.87 13.61 19.10
C CYS A 114 -29.02 12.41 19.51
N ASP A 115 -29.00 11.38 18.67
CA ASP A 115 -27.97 10.36 18.80
C ASP A 115 -26.61 11.08 18.70
N PRO A 116 -25.69 10.82 19.65
CA PRO A 116 -24.37 11.44 19.58
C PRO A 116 -23.78 11.12 18.22
N GLU A 117 -23.37 12.16 17.48
CA GLU A 117 -22.78 11.99 16.17
C GLU A 117 -21.58 11.06 16.33
N VAL A 118 -21.70 9.85 15.78
CA VAL A 118 -20.61 8.88 15.82
C VAL A 118 -19.50 9.48 14.97
N PRO A 119 -18.36 9.88 15.58
CA PRO A 119 -17.31 10.57 14.86
C PRO A 119 -16.87 9.70 13.67
N ALA A 120 -16.64 10.33 12.53
CA ALA A 120 -16.21 9.59 11.35
C ALA A 120 -14.88 8.86 11.62
N PRO A 121 -14.69 7.65 11.06
CA PRO A 121 -13.41 6.96 11.11
C PRO A 121 -12.28 7.85 10.62
N ALA A 122 -11.17 7.90 11.37
CA ALA A 122 -10.04 8.75 11.06
C ALA A 122 -8.73 7.96 11.10
N LEU A 123 -7.82 8.24 10.16
CA LEU A 123 -6.53 7.56 10.10
C LEU A 123 -5.48 8.33 10.92
N THR A 124 -4.88 7.63 11.87
CA THR A 124 -3.71 8.06 12.62
C THR A 124 -2.49 7.29 12.15
N VAL A 125 -1.36 7.98 11.98
CA VAL A 125 -0.09 7.38 11.57
C VAL A 125 1.02 7.93 12.45
N THR A 126 1.85 7.05 12.98
CA THR A 126 3.02 7.37 13.78
C THR A 126 4.22 6.54 13.32
N GLY A 127 5.42 6.91 13.76
CA GLY A 127 6.60 6.06 13.60
C GLY A 127 7.53 6.20 14.79
N ASP A 128 8.31 5.16 15.05
CA ASP A 128 9.19 5.08 16.22
C ASP A 128 10.61 5.65 15.99
N GLY A 129 10.87 6.13 14.78
CA GLY A 129 12.18 6.62 14.36
C GLY A 129 13.19 5.54 14.01
N LYS A 130 12.88 4.25 14.22
CA LYS A 130 13.72 3.09 13.87
C LYS A 130 13.27 2.42 12.58
N GLY A 131 12.41 3.09 11.83
CA GLY A 131 11.81 2.60 10.60
C GLY A 131 10.50 1.84 10.80
N ASN A 132 9.92 1.74 11.99
CA ASN A 132 8.55 1.23 12.13
C ASN A 132 7.54 2.35 11.84
N VAL A 133 6.52 2.04 11.06
CA VAL A 133 5.34 2.88 10.82
C VAL A 133 4.13 2.16 11.35
N PHE A 134 3.40 2.83 12.24
CA PHE A 134 2.17 2.35 12.84
C PHE A 134 1.02 3.17 12.26
N ALA A 135 -0.01 2.50 11.77
CA ALA A 135 -1.21 3.11 11.27
C ALA A 135 -2.41 2.56 12.02
N SER A 136 -3.37 3.41 12.39
CA SER A 136 -4.56 3.00 13.13
C SER A 136 -5.77 3.84 12.72
N ILE A 137 -6.92 3.19 12.54
CA ILE A 137 -8.21 3.85 12.33
C ILE A 137 -8.85 4.10 13.69
N THR A 138 -8.93 5.36 14.08
CA THR A 138 -9.68 5.80 15.25
C THR A 138 -11.16 6.01 14.89
N ASN A 139 -12.03 5.99 15.90
CA ASN A 139 -13.49 6.13 15.75
C ASN A 139 -14.15 5.04 14.89
N ALA A 140 -13.53 3.86 14.80
CA ALA A 140 -14.14 2.66 14.25
C ALA A 140 -13.94 1.50 15.25
N LYS A 141 -14.96 0.65 15.42
CA LYS A 141 -14.85 -0.58 16.22
C LYS A 141 -14.23 -1.70 15.40
N GLU A 142 -14.59 -1.79 14.14
CA GLU A 142 -14.12 -2.81 13.21
C GLU A 142 -13.74 -2.16 11.87
N ALA A 143 -12.65 -2.64 11.26
CA ALA A 143 -12.24 -2.23 9.93
C ALA A 143 -11.66 -3.40 9.14
N LYS A 144 -11.99 -3.47 7.84
CA LYS A 144 -11.45 -4.45 6.89
C LYS A 144 -11.12 -3.75 5.58
N GLY A 145 -9.90 -3.90 5.09
CA GLY A 145 -9.47 -3.21 3.87
C GLY A 145 -8.02 -3.43 3.51
N THR A 146 -7.56 -2.68 2.53
CA THR A 146 -6.18 -2.72 2.03
C THR A 146 -5.40 -1.53 2.57
N TRP A 147 -4.20 -1.81 3.08
CA TRP A 147 -3.24 -0.81 3.54
C TRP A 147 -2.15 -0.62 2.49
N THR A 148 -1.91 0.62 2.08
CA THR A 148 -0.84 0.98 1.13
C THR A 148 0.10 1.99 1.74
N TYR A 149 1.41 1.71 1.65
CA TYR A 149 2.47 2.62 2.06
C TYR A 149 3.19 3.16 0.82
N LEU A 150 3.38 4.47 0.78
CA LEU A 150 4.13 5.17 -0.27
C LEU A 150 5.25 5.97 0.38
N ILE A 151 6.48 5.78 -0.11
CA ILE A 151 7.67 6.52 0.31
C ILE A 151 8.12 7.37 -0.87
N GLU A 152 7.89 8.68 -0.81
CA GLU A 152 8.07 9.57 -1.97
C GLU A 152 9.55 9.81 -2.34
N ASP A 153 10.44 9.80 -1.36
CA ASP A 153 11.84 10.25 -1.51
C ASP A 153 12.84 9.08 -1.69
N TYR A 154 12.38 7.85 -1.93
CA TYR A 154 13.24 6.67 -2.13
C TYR A 154 12.99 6.04 -3.49
N PRO A 155 13.94 6.13 -4.46
CA PRO A 155 13.80 5.49 -5.76
C PRO A 155 14.25 4.02 -5.75
N PRO A 156 13.50 3.11 -6.41
CA PRO A 156 12.18 3.33 -6.99
C PRO A 156 11.11 3.51 -5.90
N ILE A 157 10.05 4.28 -6.19
CA ILE A 157 8.90 4.43 -5.27
C ILE A 157 8.45 3.03 -4.86
N VAL A 158 8.69 2.69 -3.60
CA VAL A 158 8.37 1.37 -3.07
C VAL A 158 6.87 1.35 -2.78
N HIS A 159 6.10 0.78 -3.70
CA HIS A 159 4.70 0.45 -3.49
C HIS A 159 4.64 -0.87 -2.71
N MET A 160 4.63 -0.79 -1.38
CA MET A 160 4.29 -1.93 -0.54
C MET A 160 2.79 -1.88 -0.25
N GLY A 161 2.02 -2.51 -1.13
CA GLY A 161 0.64 -2.88 -0.83
C GLY A 161 0.68 -4.15 0.02
N VAL A 162 0.29 -4.04 1.28
CA VAL A 162 0.01 -5.25 2.06
C VAL A 162 -1.48 -5.48 1.96
N GLU A 163 -1.88 -6.41 1.08
CA GLU A 163 -3.22 -7.00 1.09
C GLU A 163 -3.34 -7.91 2.32
N GLY A 164 -3.54 -7.29 3.48
CA GLY A 164 -3.87 -7.98 4.72
C GLY A 164 -5.35 -7.85 4.98
N LEU A 165 -6.13 -8.91 4.74
CA LEU A 165 -7.41 -9.15 5.42
C LEU A 165 -7.10 -9.41 6.91
N LYS A 166 -6.74 -8.36 7.65
CA LYS A 166 -6.71 -8.41 9.10
C LYS A 166 -7.92 -7.66 9.60
N ASP A 167 -8.70 -8.31 10.46
CA ASP A 167 -9.82 -7.72 11.20
C ASP A 167 -9.32 -6.77 12.31
N GLU A 168 -8.29 -5.97 12.00
CA GLU A 168 -7.57 -5.15 12.96
C GLU A 168 -7.56 -3.70 12.47
N ALA A 169 -8.12 -2.82 13.29
CA ALA A 169 -8.08 -1.36 13.06
C ALA A 169 -6.65 -0.79 13.14
N ASN A 170 -5.65 -1.62 13.43
CA ASN A 170 -4.25 -1.26 13.59
C ASN A 170 -3.40 -2.05 12.60
N PHE A 171 -2.38 -1.40 12.04
CA PHE A 171 -1.41 -2.01 11.17
C PHE A 171 -0.01 -1.50 11.50
N GLU A 172 0.96 -2.40 11.57
CA GLU A 172 2.37 -2.09 11.79
C GLU A 172 3.18 -2.56 10.60
N HIS A 173 4.05 -1.70 10.09
CA HIS A 173 4.94 -2.00 8.99
C HIS A 173 6.37 -1.59 9.31
N TYR A 174 7.33 -2.45 8.96
CA TYR A 174 8.75 -2.20 9.19
C TYR A 174 9.42 -1.77 7.87
N LEU A 175 9.88 -0.52 7.81
CA LEU A 175 10.61 0.06 6.67
C LEU A 175 12.12 -0.18 6.74
N SER A 176 12.66 -0.43 7.93
CA SER A 176 14.07 -0.78 8.10
C SER A 176 14.24 -2.29 7.86
N PRO A 177 15.38 -2.80 7.37
CA PRO A 177 16.54 -2.06 6.88
C PRO A 177 16.44 -1.67 5.39
N MET A 178 15.24 -1.67 4.80
CA MET A 178 15.04 -1.45 3.35
C MET A 178 15.42 -0.05 2.88
N ILE A 179 15.37 0.95 3.77
CA ILE A 179 15.74 2.34 3.45
C ILE A 179 16.91 2.82 4.32
N PRO A 180 17.84 3.63 3.79
CA PRO A 180 18.93 4.19 4.58
C PRO A 180 18.41 5.18 5.65
N SER A 181 19.29 5.61 6.55
CA SER A 181 18.93 6.66 7.51
C SER A 181 18.66 7.98 6.78
N GLY A 182 17.56 8.65 7.12
CA GLY A 182 17.11 9.84 6.40
C GLY A 182 15.78 10.38 6.88
N MET A 183 15.35 11.49 6.29
CA MET A 183 13.98 12.00 6.43
C MET A 183 13.16 11.51 5.24
N TYR A 184 12.00 10.92 5.52
CA TYR A 184 11.12 10.37 4.50
C TYR A 184 9.70 10.91 4.64
N LYS A 185 9.07 11.25 3.52
CA LYS A 185 7.61 11.41 3.48
C LYS A 185 6.97 10.04 3.27
N VAL A 186 6.20 9.62 4.28
CA VAL A 186 5.46 8.37 4.24
C VAL A 186 3.97 8.69 4.15
N THR A 187 3.34 8.27 3.05
CA THR A 187 1.89 8.35 2.86
C THR A 187 1.28 6.98 3.08
N VAL A 188 0.35 6.90 4.03
CA VAL A 188 -0.44 5.69 4.31
C VAL A 188 -1.84 5.89 3.80
N ILE A 189 -2.34 4.91 3.06
CA ILE A 189 -3.68 4.88 2.49
C ILE A 189 -4.38 3.63 3.02
N PHE A 190 -5.60 3.81 3.53
CA PHE A 190 -6.52 2.72 3.84
C PHE A 190 -7.73 2.83 2.92
N GLU A 191 -8.03 1.75 2.20
CA GLU A 191 -9.24 1.62 1.38
C GLU A 191 -10.01 0.38 1.82
N GLY A 192 -11.25 0.56 2.29
CA GLY A 192 -12.02 -0.56 2.82
C GLY A 192 -13.34 -0.17 3.45
N VAL A 193 -13.75 -0.96 4.43
CA VAL A 193 -14.99 -0.79 5.20
C VAL A 193 -14.64 -0.62 6.67
N ALA A 194 -15.17 0.43 7.31
CA ALA A 194 -15.07 0.70 8.74
C ALA A 194 -16.47 0.84 9.34
N ASP A 195 -16.79 0.05 10.36
CA ASP A 195 -18.13 -0.02 10.98
C ASP A 195 -19.28 -0.17 9.95
N GLY A 196 -19.05 -1.02 8.93
CA GLY A 196 -20.01 -1.27 7.85
C GLY A 196 -20.10 -0.18 6.78
N LYS A 197 -19.33 0.91 6.88
CA LYS A 197 -19.30 2.02 5.90
C LYS A 197 -18.03 1.97 5.07
N ALA A 198 -18.17 2.12 3.75
CA ALA A 198 -17.02 2.26 2.86
C ALA A 198 -16.26 3.56 3.16
N VAL A 199 -14.94 3.47 3.30
CA VAL A 199 -14.05 4.60 3.61
C VAL A 199 -12.77 4.54 2.78
N LYS A 200 -12.24 5.71 2.45
CA LYS A 200 -10.90 5.90 1.91
C LYS A 200 -10.20 6.95 2.75
N LEU A 201 -9.20 6.53 3.51
CA LEU A 201 -8.47 7.39 4.44
C LEU A 201 -7.02 7.53 3.96
N THR A 202 -6.48 8.73 4.05
CA THR A 202 -5.10 9.01 3.62
C THR A 202 -4.43 9.93 4.62
N ARG A 203 -3.19 9.59 5.00
CA ARG A 203 -2.40 10.39 5.92
C ARG A 203 -0.94 10.36 5.52
N THR A 204 -0.33 11.54 5.44
CA THR A 204 1.10 11.70 5.19
C THR A 204 1.79 12.18 6.46
N ILE A 205 2.93 11.59 6.78
CA ILE A 205 3.82 12.01 7.86
C ILE A 205 5.25 12.17 7.35
N SER A 206 6.02 13.02 8.01
CA SER A 206 7.48 13.06 7.86
C SER A 206 8.09 12.18 8.93
N LEU A 207 8.78 11.12 8.52
CA LEU A 207 9.44 10.17 9.40
C LEU A 207 10.95 10.34 9.31
N LYS A 208 11.60 10.63 10.43
CA LYS A 208 13.05 10.47 10.55
C LYS A 208 13.34 8.99 10.78
N VAL A 209 14.02 8.35 9.86
CA VAL A 209 14.46 6.97 10.03
C VAL A 209 15.93 6.99 10.43
N GLU A 210 16.22 6.49 11.62
CA GLU A 210 17.55 6.23 12.12
C GLU A 210 17.77 4.72 12.07
N VAL A 211 18.14 4.23 10.89
CA VAL A 211 18.60 2.85 10.82
C VAL A 211 19.95 2.80 11.52
N GLN A 212 20.12 1.83 12.41
CA GLN A 212 21.42 1.39 12.90
C GLN A 212 21.80 0.08 12.21
N PRO A 213 21.86 -0.02 10.86
CA PRO A 213 22.28 -1.28 10.29
C PRO A 213 23.78 -1.35 10.57
N HIS A 214 24.20 -2.41 11.25
CA HIS A 214 25.58 -2.82 11.09
C HIS A 214 25.68 -3.21 9.61
N GLN A 215 26.12 -2.28 8.76
CA GLN A 215 26.37 -2.58 7.36
C GLN A 215 27.60 -3.44 7.31
N TYR A 216 27.38 -4.73 7.13
CA TYR A 216 28.48 -5.64 6.85
C TYR A 216 28.86 -5.48 5.38
N LYS A 217 30.16 -5.55 5.10
CA LYS A 217 30.65 -5.49 3.71
C LYS A 217 30.39 -6.84 3.04
N MET A 218 29.76 -6.83 1.87
CA MET A 218 29.65 -8.01 1.01
C MET A 218 30.85 -8.04 0.05
N ALA A 219 31.63 -9.11 0.09
CA ALA A 219 32.57 -9.47 -0.95
C ALA A 219 31.91 -10.42 -1.94
N TYR A 220 32.39 -10.43 -3.18
CA TYR A 220 31.93 -11.35 -4.19
C TYR A 220 33.09 -11.88 -5.03
N GLN A 221 32.88 -13.06 -5.63
CA GLN A 221 33.75 -13.63 -6.64
C GLN A 221 32.92 -14.09 -7.82
N TYR A 222 33.45 -13.88 -9.02
CA TYR A 222 32.85 -14.32 -10.27
C TYR A 222 33.86 -15.17 -11.06
N LYS A 223 33.38 -16.28 -11.61
CA LYS A 223 34.14 -17.12 -12.53
C LYS A 223 33.22 -17.67 -13.62
N PHE A 224 33.71 -17.73 -14.85
CA PHE A 224 33.07 -18.48 -15.93
C PHE A 224 33.86 -19.77 -16.15
N GLU A 225 33.24 -20.92 -15.89
CA GLU A 225 33.83 -22.25 -16.06
C GLU A 225 32.74 -23.25 -16.46
N ASP A 226 33.10 -24.27 -17.25
CA ASP A 226 32.18 -25.33 -17.67
C ASP A 226 30.84 -24.81 -18.22
N CYS A 227 30.90 -23.71 -18.96
CA CYS A 227 29.74 -23.03 -19.55
C CYS A 227 28.70 -22.51 -18.56
N LYS A 228 29.16 -22.21 -17.34
CA LYS A 228 28.34 -21.61 -16.29
C LYS A 228 28.99 -20.36 -15.71
N HIS A 229 28.14 -19.42 -15.32
CA HIS A 229 28.50 -18.29 -14.48
C HIS A 229 28.42 -18.74 -13.02
N LYS A 230 29.56 -18.80 -12.35
CA LYS A 230 29.66 -19.12 -10.93
C LYS A 230 29.86 -17.84 -10.14
N ILE A 231 28.94 -17.57 -9.23
CA ILE A 231 28.95 -16.38 -8.39
C ILE A 231 28.99 -16.85 -6.93
N VAL A 232 29.87 -16.21 -6.15
CA VAL A 232 30.02 -16.45 -4.72
C VAL A 232 29.86 -15.14 -3.99
N GLY A 233 28.93 -15.05 -3.05
CA GLY A 233 28.78 -13.95 -2.10
C GLY A 233 29.36 -14.32 -0.75
N GLN A 234 30.03 -13.37 -0.08
CA GLN A 234 30.54 -13.55 1.28
C GLN A 234 30.37 -12.28 2.10
N VAL A 235 29.81 -12.40 3.30
CA VAL A 235 29.71 -11.28 4.25
C VAL A 235 30.97 -11.22 5.10
N LEU A 236 31.71 -10.13 4.97
CA LEU A 236 32.99 -9.92 5.65
C LEU A 236 32.77 -9.54 7.12
N GLY A 237 33.53 -10.19 8.01
CA GLY A 237 33.54 -9.88 9.44
C GLY A 237 32.40 -10.52 10.24
N ALA A 238 31.43 -11.13 9.59
CA ALA A 238 30.39 -11.94 10.24
C ALA A 238 30.96 -13.27 10.73
N LYS A 239 30.56 -13.72 11.91
CA LYS A 239 30.84 -15.06 12.44
C LYS A 239 29.71 -16.03 12.14
N GLU A 240 28.48 -15.55 12.27
CA GLU A 240 27.27 -16.31 11.98
C GLU A 240 26.27 -15.42 11.27
N ILE A 241 25.52 -16.01 10.34
CA ILE A 241 24.38 -15.36 9.69
C ILE A 241 23.20 -16.30 9.86
N SER A 242 22.00 -15.79 10.00
CA SER A 242 20.76 -16.54 9.84
C SER A 242 19.92 -15.75 8.87
N THR A 243 19.78 -16.23 7.63
CA THR A 243 19.17 -15.43 6.59
C THR A 243 18.67 -16.23 5.40
N TRP A 244 18.03 -15.52 4.49
CA TRP A 244 17.78 -15.90 3.12
C TRP A 244 18.77 -15.16 2.21
N TRP A 245 19.57 -15.92 1.46
CA TRP A 245 20.49 -15.39 0.45
C TRP A 245 19.81 -15.28 -0.91
N GLU A 246 20.16 -14.26 -1.67
CA GLU A 246 19.74 -14.10 -3.06
C GLU A 246 20.92 -13.69 -3.95
N ILE A 247 21.01 -14.33 -5.12
CA ILE A 247 21.86 -13.90 -6.23
C ILE A 247 20.97 -13.77 -7.46
N GLU A 248 20.92 -12.56 -8.02
CA GLU A 248 20.19 -12.29 -9.25
C GLU A 248 21.06 -11.64 -10.31
N ILE A 249 20.76 -11.97 -11.57
CA ILE A 249 21.36 -11.35 -12.74
C ILE A 249 20.27 -10.57 -13.44
N LEU A 250 20.45 -9.25 -13.53
CA LEU A 250 19.51 -8.29 -14.10
C LEU A 250 20.00 -7.80 -15.46
N LYS A 251 19.09 -7.61 -16.40
CA LYS A 251 19.35 -6.90 -17.65
C LYS A 251 19.41 -5.39 -17.38
N GLN A 252 19.87 -4.62 -18.38
CA GLN A 252 19.93 -3.16 -18.28
C GLN A 252 18.57 -2.47 -18.05
N ASP A 253 17.47 -3.11 -18.46
CA ASP A 253 16.10 -2.62 -18.21
C ASP A 253 15.58 -2.96 -16.80
N GLY A 254 16.41 -3.58 -15.95
CA GLY A 254 16.04 -4.03 -14.62
C GLY A 254 15.27 -5.35 -14.59
N THR A 255 14.92 -5.94 -15.73
CA THR A 255 14.27 -7.26 -15.76
C THR A 255 15.25 -8.36 -15.41
N ARG A 256 14.76 -9.39 -14.72
CA ARG A 256 15.56 -10.53 -14.28
C ARG A 256 15.91 -11.45 -15.45
N ALA A 257 17.21 -11.69 -15.64
CA ALA A 257 17.74 -12.69 -16.55
C ALA A 257 17.88 -14.06 -15.89
N ALA A 258 18.32 -14.10 -14.62
CA ALA A 258 18.44 -15.33 -13.84
C ALA A 258 18.36 -15.04 -12.33
N TYR A 259 18.01 -16.05 -11.53
CA TYR A 259 17.86 -15.93 -10.07
C TYR A 259 18.10 -17.27 -9.37
N LYS A 260 18.78 -17.19 -8.23
CA LYS A 260 19.00 -18.30 -7.30
C LYS A 260 18.97 -17.77 -5.88
N ASP A 261 18.47 -18.59 -4.97
CA ASP A 261 18.30 -18.21 -3.59
C ASP A 261 18.52 -19.39 -2.64
N GLN A 262 18.71 -19.09 -1.37
CA GLN A 262 18.84 -20.09 -0.32
C GLN A 262 18.28 -19.58 1.01
N MET A 263 17.13 -20.11 1.40
CA MET A 263 16.49 -19.80 2.67
C MET A 263 17.10 -20.58 3.84
N GLY A 264 17.17 -19.95 5.02
CA GLY A 264 17.58 -20.61 6.27
C GLY A 264 19.07 -20.96 6.34
N SER A 265 19.90 -20.31 5.52
CA SER A 265 21.34 -20.54 5.54
C SER A 265 21.95 -19.96 6.82
N ARG A 266 22.85 -20.74 7.43
CA ARG A 266 23.72 -20.26 8.52
C ARG A 266 25.12 -19.82 8.08
N SER A 267 25.38 -19.94 6.79
CA SER A 267 26.68 -19.69 6.21
C SER A 267 26.90 -18.19 5.99
N THR A 268 28.13 -17.73 6.20
CA THR A 268 28.58 -16.39 5.81
C THR A 268 28.88 -16.28 4.31
N LEU A 269 28.72 -17.39 3.58
CA LEU A 269 28.98 -17.52 2.16
C LEU A 269 27.83 -18.26 1.45
N PHE A 270 27.48 -17.80 0.25
CA PHE A 270 26.55 -18.48 -0.65
C PHE A 270 27.14 -18.53 -2.05
N SER A 271 26.99 -19.66 -2.74
CA SER A 271 27.44 -19.84 -4.11
C SER A 271 26.31 -20.35 -4.99
N ALA A 272 26.18 -19.76 -6.17
CA ALA A 272 25.23 -20.15 -7.19
C ALA A 272 25.92 -20.29 -8.55
N GLU A 273 25.46 -21.26 -9.34
CA GLU A 273 25.84 -21.44 -10.73
C GLU A 273 24.64 -21.17 -11.63
N PHE A 274 24.87 -20.48 -12.74
CA PHE A 274 23.88 -20.13 -13.75
C PHE A 274 24.37 -20.58 -15.12
N ASP A 275 23.48 -21.05 -15.98
CA ASP A 275 23.82 -21.39 -17.36
C ASP A 275 24.29 -20.15 -18.14
N VAL A 276 25.06 -20.36 -19.21
CA VAL A 276 25.53 -19.28 -20.09
C VAL A 276 24.35 -18.43 -20.60
N LEU A 277 24.45 -17.12 -20.39
CA LEU A 277 23.45 -16.16 -20.85
C LEU A 277 23.72 -15.73 -22.31
N PRO A 278 22.75 -15.14 -23.02
CA PRO A 278 23.03 -14.44 -24.27
C PRO A 278 24.09 -13.35 -24.09
N ALA A 279 24.84 -13.06 -25.16
CA ALA A 279 25.85 -12.01 -25.13
C ALA A 279 25.20 -10.65 -24.80
N GLY A 280 25.86 -9.87 -23.95
CA GLY A 280 25.34 -8.59 -23.47
C GLY A 280 25.92 -8.17 -22.11
N THR A 281 25.46 -7.02 -21.63
CA THR A 281 25.84 -6.46 -20.32
C THR A 281 24.70 -6.64 -19.33
N TYR A 282 25.05 -7.09 -18.14
CA TYR A 282 24.14 -7.39 -17.05
C TYR A 282 24.64 -6.73 -15.75
N THR A 283 23.76 -6.63 -14.76
CA THR A 283 24.10 -6.29 -13.38
C THR A 283 23.85 -7.52 -12.51
N VAL A 284 24.86 -7.99 -11.80
CA VAL A 284 24.71 -9.01 -10.78
C VAL A 284 24.44 -8.33 -9.45
N SER A 285 23.44 -8.82 -8.71
CA SER A 285 23.15 -8.43 -7.34
C SER A 285 23.31 -9.65 -6.43
N VAL A 286 24.05 -9.48 -5.34
CA VAL A 286 24.25 -10.47 -4.29
C VAL A 286 23.79 -9.83 -2.99
N ALA A 287 22.74 -10.35 -2.38
CA ALA A 287 22.11 -9.72 -1.22
C ALA A 287 21.62 -10.74 -0.18
N LEU A 288 21.44 -10.25 1.04
CA LEU A 288 20.68 -10.92 2.08
C LEU A 288 19.29 -10.29 2.15
N VAL A 289 18.24 -11.11 2.26
CA VAL A 289 16.85 -10.62 2.32
C VAL A 289 16.59 -9.94 3.67
N PRO A 290 16.43 -8.60 3.68
CA PRO A 290 16.33 -7.76 4.88
C PRO A 290 15.49 -8.32 6.02
N ASP A 291 14.29 -8.80 5.69
CA ASP A 291 13.23 -9.15 6.65
C ASP A 291 13.52 -10.39 7.49
N SER A 292 14.53 -11.16 7.11
CA SER A 292 14.90 -12.43 7.76
C SER A 292 16.38 -12.51 8.12
N THR A 293 17.14 -11.42 7.94
CA THR A 293 18.59 -11.41 8.15
C THR A 293 18.97 -11.04 9.58
N TYR A 294 19.65 -11.97 10.25
CA TYR A 294 20.41 -11.71 11.45
C TYR A 294 21.89 -12.02 11.21
N ILE A 295 22.78 -11.08 11.52
CA ILE A 295 24.24 -11.24 11.44
C ILE A 295 24.77 -11.11 12.87
N ASP A 296 25.49 -12.13 13.33
CA ASP A 296 25.99 -12.24 14.71
C ASP A 296 24.88 -12.03 15.77
N GLY A 297 23.67 -12.53 15.49
CA GLY A 297 22.51 -12.42 16.38
C GLY A 297 21.81 -11.06 16.38
N LYS A 298 22.20 -10.12 15.52
CA LYS A 298 21.57 -8.79 15.40
C LYS A 298 20.96 -8.61 14.01
N PRO A 299 19.87 -7.83 13.87
CA PRO A 299 19.39 -7.41 12.55
C PRO A 299 20.52 -6.76 11.76
N GLY A 300 20.72 -7.22 10.52
CA GLY A 300 21.83 -6.78 9.69
C GLY A 300 21.48 -6.87 8.22
N PHE A 301 22.27 -6.21 7.39
CA PHE A 301 22.12 -6.25 5.95
C PHE A 301 23.49 -6.20 5.29
N ALA A 302 23.62 -6.90 4.17
CA ALA A 302 24.78 -6.85 3.31
C ALA A 302 24.33 -7.11 1.87
N ALA A 303 24.75 -6.25 0.95
CA ALA A 303 24.56 -6.45 -0.47
C ALA A 303 25.76 -5.91 -1.25
N ALA A 304 25.97 -6.46 -2.44
CA ALA A 304 26.91 -5.96 -3.43
C ALA A 304 26.32 -6.10 -4.82
N THR A 305 26.66 -5.15 -5.70
CA THR A 305 26.33 -5.23 -7.13
C THR A 305 27.60 -5.08 -7.95
N PHE A 306 27.62 -5.72 -9.12
CA PHE A 306 28.73 -5.59 -10.07
C PHE A 306 28.29 -5.85 -11.51
N PRO A 307 28.96 -5.24 -12.51
CA PRO A 307 28.67 -5.49 -13.91
C PRO A 307 29.16 -6.88 -14.33
N LEU A 308 28.38 -7.56 -15.16
CA LEU A 308 28.73 -8.80 -15.82
C LEU A 308 28.61 -8.62 -17.33
N GLU A 309 29.72 -8.82 -18.05
CA GLU A 309 29.75 -8.84 -19.50
C GLU A 309 29.83 -10.29 -19.98
N VAL A 310 28.90 -10.67 -20.85
CA VAL A 310 28.88 -11.97 -21.52
C VAL A 310 29.23 -11.75 -22.97
N THR A 311 30.32 -12.37 -23.44
CA THR A 311 30.82 -12.16 -24.81
C THR A 311 30.26 -13.19 -25.79
N GLU A 312 30.24 -12.85 -27.08
CA GLU A 312 29.85 -13.77 -28.15
C GLU A 312 30.74 -15.03 -28.19
N GLU A 313 32.03 -14.89 -27.85
CA GLU A 313 32.98 -16.01 -27.79
C GLU A 313 32.60 -17.01 -26.69
N GLN A 314 32.21 -16.51 -25.50
CA GLN A 314 31.73 -17.38 -24.41
C GLN A 314 30.48 -18.16 -24.83
N VAL A 315 29.52 -17.47 -25.46
CA VAL A 315 28.28 -18.11 -25.95
C VAL A 315 28.58 -19.14 -27.04
N LYS A 316 29.47 -18.83 -27.99
CA LYS A 316 29.86 -19.75 -29.07
C LYS A 316 30.61 -20.97 -28.56
N ALA A 317 31.55 -20.80 -27.64
CA ALA A 317 32.30 -21.90 -27.03
C ALA A 317 31.35 -22.93 -26.39
N CYS A 318 30.30 -22.44 -25.74
CA CYS A 318 29.31 -23.29 -25.06
C CYS A 318 28.26 -23.92 -25.97
N LYS A 319 27.96 -23.32 -27.12
CA LYS A 319 27.13 -23.96 -28.15
C LYS A 319 27.90 -25.05 -28.91
N SER A 320 29.20 -24.85 -29.12
CA SER A 320 30.05 -25.80 -29.83
C SER A 320 30.37 -27.05 -29.01
N SER A 321 30.25 -27.00 -27.68
CA SER A 321 30.37 -28.16 -26.80
C SER A 321 29.08 -28.97 -26.76
N THR A 322 28.43 -29.17 -27.91
CA THR A 322 27.40 -30.21 -28.01
C THR A 322 28.05 -31.49 -27.52
N PRO A 323 27.49 -32.20 -26.51
CA PRO A 323 28.06 -33.46 -26.07
C PRO A 323 28.22 -34.31 -27.31
N GLN A 324 29.47 -34.65 -27.67
CA GLN A 324 29.66 -35.71 -28.64
C GLN A 324 28.87 -36.88 -28.06
N PRO A 325 27.85 -37.43 -28.76
CA PRO A 325 27.18 -38.62 -28.29
C PRO A 325 28.29 -39.61 -27.95
N PRO A 326 28.26 -40.23 -26.76
CA PRO A 326 29.35 -41.08 -26.31
C PRO A 326 29.69 -42.01 -27.47
N SER A 327 30.91 -41.86 -27.98
CA SER A 327 31.40 -42.61 -29.14
C SER A 327 30.99 -44.06 -28.92
N SER A 328 30.17 -44.61 -29.81
CA SER A 328 29.62 -45.97 -29.75
C SER A 328 30.70 -47.04 -30.00
N GLY A 329 31.85 -46.88 -29.34
CA GLY A 329 32.99 -47.75 -29.40
C GLY A 329 33.06 -48.58 -28.13
N ASN A 330 32.66 -49.84 -28.27
CA ASN A 330 32.96 -50.99 -27.42
C ASN A 330 32.38 -51.02 -25.99
N GLN A 331 31.40 -51.90 -25.87
CA GLN A 331 31.15 -52.83 -24.77
C GLN A 331 31.78 -52.49 -23.40
N ASN A 332 30.88 -52.23 -22.46
CA ASN A 332 31.06 -52.30 -21.01
C ASN A 332 32.08 -53.37 -20.56
N ILE A 333 33.33 -52.95 -20.39
CA ILE A 333 34.22 -53.56 -19.39
C ILE A 333 34.12 -52.63 -18.19
N GLY A 334 33.61 -53.14 -17.06
CA GLY A 334 33.46 -52.39 -15.82
C GLY A 334 34.78 -51.71 -15.43
N GLY A 335 34.86 -50.41 -15.70
CA GLY A 335 35.98 -49.56 -15.30
C GLY A 335 35.89 -49.27 -13.81
N ARG A 336 37.05 -49.24 -13.14
CA ARG A 336 37.19 -48.75 -11.77
C ARG A 336 36.46 -47.41 -11.62
N LEU A 337 35.69 -47.27 -10.54
CA LEU A 337 35.15 -45.99 -10.07
C LEU A 337 36.26 -44.93 -10.16
N PRO A 338 35.97 -43.72 -10.66
CA PRO A 338 36.95 -42.64 -10.65
C PRO A 338 37.38 -42.43 -9.19
N ASP A 339 38.70 -42.35 -8.95
CA ASP A 339 39.24 -41.95 -7.65
C ASP A 339 38.77 -40.51 -7.37
N THR A 340 37.62 -40.37 -6.73
CA THR A 340 37.11 -39.10 -6.21
C THR A 340 37.85 -38.67 -4.95
N SER A 341 38.94 -39.34 -4.60
CA SER A 341 39.90 -38.83 -3.62
C SER A 341 40.76 -37.76 -4.28
N THR A 342 40.24 -36.53 -4.40
CA THR A 342 41.12 -35.37 -4.42
C THR A 342 41.86 -35.37 -3.09
N ALA A 343 43.13 -35.81 -3.11
CA ALA A 343 44.00 -35.59 -1.97
C ALA A 343 44.08 -34.08 -1.77
N TYR A 344 43.44 -33.57 -0.71
CA TYR A 344 43.62 -32.20 -0.22
C TYR A 344 44.66 -32.24 0.91
N PRO A 345 45.96 -32.45 0.62
CA PRO A 345 46.98 -32.53 1.67
C PRO A 345 47.02 -31.25 2.51
N VAL A 346 46.68 -30.11 1.91
CA VAL A 346 46.58 -28.82 2.60
C VAL A 346 45.39 -28.78 3.55
N ALA A 347 44.20 -29.25 3.14
CA ALA A 347 43.02 -29.25 4.02
C ALA A 347 43.17 -30.26 5.17
N ALA A 348 43.76 -31.44 4.90
CA ALA A 348 44.06 -32.43 5.92
C ALA A 348 45.10 -31.92 6.94
N ALA A 349 46.17 -31.26 6.49
CA ALA A 349 47.17 -30.65 7.38
C ALA A 349 46.56 -29.53 8.24
N THR A 350 45.68 -28.71 7.66
CA THR A 350 45.00 -27.63 8.37
C THR A 350 44.04 -28.18 9.43
N GLY A 351 43.30 -29.24 9.12
CA GLY A 351 42.41 -29.93 10.07
C GLY A 351 43.15 -30.52 11.27
N VAL A 352 44.33 -31.13 11.04
CA VAL A 352 45.18 -31.67 12.12
C VAL A 352 45.73 -30.56 13.02
N ALA A 353 46.16 -29.44 12.45
CA ALA A 353 46.66 -28.30 13.22
C ALA A 353 45.58 -27.71 14.15
N VAL A 354 44.34 -27.58 13.68
CA VAL A 354 43.20 -27.10 14.48
C VAL A 354 42.85 -28.10 15.59
N LEU A 355 42.88 -29.40 15.31
CA LEU A 355 42.66 -30.45 16.31
C LEU A 355 43.72 -30.42 17.42
N LEU A 356 45.00 -30.30 17.05
CA LEU A 356 46.09 -30.21 18.03
C LEU A 356 45.97 -28.96 18.89
N ALA A 357 45.68 -27.80 18.31
CA ALA A 357 45.44 -26.56 19.06
C ALA A 357 44.25 -26.69 20.04
N GLY A 358 43.17 -27.36 19.62
CA GLY A 358 42.02 -27.65 20.48
C GLY A 358 42.36 -28.57 21.66
N VAL A 359 43.16 -29.62 21.42
CA VAL A 359 43.65 -30.52 22.47
C VAL A 359 44.57 -29.78 23.44
N THR A 360 45.48 -28.94 22.96
CA THR A 360 46.37 -28.14 23.82
C THR A 360 45.57 -27.21 24.73
N LEU A 361 44.55 -26.51 24.20
CA LEU A 361 43.66 -25.66 24.99
C LEU A 361 42.88 -26.45 26.05
N LEU A 362 42.39 -27.65 25.73
CA LEU A 362 41.70 -28.52 26.67
C LEU A 362 42.61 -29.01 27.80
N VAL A 363 43.87 -29.35 27.49
CA VAL A 363 44.86 -29.77 28.49
C VAL A 363 45.23 -28.61 29.41
N VAL A 364 45.53 -27.42 28.86
CA VAL A 364 45.86 -26.23 29.66
C VAL A 364 44.71 -25.85 30.59
N ARG A 365 43.46 -25.91 30.11
CA ARG A 365 42.26 -25.66 30.94
C ARG A 365 42.04 -26.69 32.04
N ARG A 366 42.56 -27.92 31.90
CA ARG A 366 42.39 -28.97 32.91
C ARG A 366 43.44 -28.90 34.03
N PHE A 367 44.58 -28.25 33.77
CA PHE A 367 45.70 -28.12 34.70
C PHE A 367 45.93 -26.70 35.24
N SER A 368 45.17 -25.71 34.75
CA SER A 368 44.96 -24.41 35.40
C SER A 368 43.62 -24.41 36.11
#